data_AF-A0A5P2AZL5-F1
#
_entry.id   AF-A0A5P2AZL5-F1
#
_cell.length_a   1.000
_cell.length_b   1.000
_cell.length_c   1.000
_cell.angle_alpha   90.00
_cell.angle_beta   90.00
_cell.angle_gamma   90.00
#
_symmetry.space_group_name_H-M   'P 1'
#
loop_
_entity.id
_entity.type
_entity.pdbx_description
1 polymer ?
#
loop_
_entity_poly.entity_id
_entity_poly.type
_entity_poly.pdbx_seq_one_letter_code
_entity_poly.pdbx_strand_id
1 'polypeptide(L)'
;MANERLRGAIIESGMTLDQVAERLGVSAKTVERWINEPKRQPYRRFKYAAASLLQCEMSYLWPEERTSAEVTEAGNAELVQLYPHRSVVPNRLWPQLYARATRHFDVLVYSGFWLTEDAAFHQVVKEKSAAGVPVRFMLGDPDSAAVAVRGGDEGIGGAMASKIRNALVNYAPLFGLPGVEFRLHSTTLYNSIYRADDEMLANGHLYGVGAYMAPVLHIQRIPGGELFDAYAESIERVWETARPISSPTDLGGSSA
;
A
#
# COMPACT_ATOMS: atom_id res chain seq x y z
N MET A 1 -32.53 18.41 -8.85
CA MET A 1 -32.70 18.60 -10.30
C MET A 1 -32.16 17.37 -10.99
N ALA A 2 -32.80 16.89 -12.07
CA ALA A 2 -32.34 15.73 -12.82
C ALA A 2 -30.90 15.91 -13.33
N ASN A 3 -30.17 14.81 -13.51
CA ASN A 3 -28.83 14.79 -14.05
C ASN A 3 -28.86 14.96 -15.58
N GLU A 4 -29.02 16.21 -16.01
CA GLU A 4 -29.08 16.57 -17.44
C GLU A 4 -27.75 16.33 -18.17
N ARG A 5 -26.62 16.28 -17.45
CA ARG A 5 -25.31 15.97 -18.05
C ARG A 5 -25.22 14.51 -18.47
N LEU A 6 -25.71 13.59 -17.63
CA LEU A 6 -25.83 12.18 -17.98
C LEU A 6 -26.83 11.96 -19.12
N ARG A 7 -27.98 12.65 -19.08
CA ARG A 7 -28.96 12.60 -20.18
C ARG A 7 -28.34 13.06 -21.49
N GLY A 8 -27.65 14.20 -21.48
CA GLY A 8 -26.98 14.79 -22.64
C GLY A 8 -25.90 13.87 -23.21
N ALA A 9 -25.00 13.35 -22.37
CA ALA A 9 -23.91 12.46 -22.81
C ALA A 9 -24.43 11.17 -23.47
N ILE A 10 -25.51 10.58 -22.95
CA ILE A 10 -26.15 9.40 -23.58
C ILE A 10 -26.67 9.75 -24.98
N ILE A 11 -27.36 10.88 -25.11
CA ILE A 11 -27.88 11.35 -26.41
C ILE A 11 -26.74 11.64 -27.40
N GLU A 12 -25.68 12.35 -26.96
CA GLU A 12 -24.52 12.70 -27.79
C GLU A 12 -23.74 11.47 -28.27
N SER A 13 -23.65 10.43 -27.44
CA SER A 13 -23.06 9.13 -27.83
C SER A 13 -23.91 8.32 -28.83
N GLY A 14 -25.14 8.77 -29.14
CA GLY A 14 -26.07 8.06 -30.02
C GLY A 14 -26.66 6.78 -29.43
N MET A 15 -26.50 6.55 -28.12
CA MET A 15 -26.99 5.35 -27.45
C MET A 15 -28.38 5.56 -26.84
N THR A 16 -29.16 4.48 -26.75
CA THR A 16 -30.39 4.46 -25.96
C THR A 16 -30.11 4.09 -24.50
N LEU A 17 -31.06 4.38 -23.61
CA LEU A 17 -30.97 3.96 -22.19
C LEU A 17 -30.83 2.44 -22.06
N ASP A 18 -31.48 1.66 -22.92
CA ASP A 18 -31.39 0.20 -22.94
C ASP A 18 -29.99 -0.28 -23.34
N GLN A 19 -29.38 0.34 -24.36
CA GLN A 19 -28.03 -0.01 -24.80
C GLN A 19 -26.97 0.32 -23.74
N VAL A 20 -27.13 1.45 -23.05
CA VAL A 20 -26.27 1.82 -21.92
C VAL A 20 -26.45 0.82 -20.79
N ALA A 21 -27.70 0.48 -20.45
CA ALA A 21 -28.00 -0.46 -19.38
C ALA A 21 -27.44 -1.86 -19.66
N GLU A 22 -27.58 -2.36 -20.90
CA GLU A 22 -27.04 -3.64 -21.35
C GLU A 22 -25.52 -3.69 -21.19
N ARG A 23 -24.79 -2.68 -21.69
CA ARG A 23 -23.33 -2.61 -21.57
C ARG A 23 -22.83 -2.49 -20.13
N LEU A 24 -23.64 -1.87 -19.26
CA LEU A 24 -23.33 -1.74 -17.83
C LEU A 24 -23.82 -2.93 -17.00
N GLY A 25 -24.55 -3.89 -17.59
CA GLY A 25 -25.13 -5.03 -16.86
C GLY A 25 -26.19 -4.63 -15.83
N VAL A 26 -26.95 -3.56 -16.09
CA VAL A 26 -28.04 -3.06 -15.24
C VAL A 26 -29.35 -2.98 -16.03
N SER A 27 -30.47 -2.62 -15.37
CA SER A 27 -31.74 -2.38 -16.07
C SER A 27 -31.84 -0.94 -16.57
N ALA A 28 -32.54 -0.71 -17.69
CA ALA A 28 -32.78 0.64 -18.22
C ALA A 28 -33.45 1.57 -17.21
N LYS A 29 -34.36 1.03 -16.39
CA LYS A 29 -34.98 1.75 -15.26
C LYS A 29 -33.95 2.21 -14.23
N THR A 30 -32.85 1.50 -14.05
CA THR A 30 -31.76 1.92 -13.16
C THR A 30 -31.01 3.12 -13.73
N VAL A 31 -30.72 3.12 -15.04
CA VAL A 31 -30.10 4.25 -15.73
C VAL A 31 -31.02 5.47 -15.73
N GLU A 32 -32.31 5.27 -16.01
CA GLU A 32 -33.33 6.31 -15.95
C GLU A 32 -33.42 6.95 -14.56
N ARG A 33 -33.31 6.14 -13.50
CA ARG A 33 -33.24 6.62 -12.12
C ARG A 33 -31.99 7.45 -11.85
N TRP A 34 -30.83 7.09 -12.39
CA TRP A 34 -29.62 7.91 -12.26
C TRP A 34 -29.77 9.29 -12.89
N ILE A 35 -30.61 9.42 -13.91
CA ILE A 35 -30.96 10.70 -14.53
C ILE A 35 -32.00 11.45 -13.69
N ASN A 36 -33.11 10.81 -13.35
CA ASN A 36 -34.27 11.52 -12.78
C ASN A 36 -34.23 11.67 -11.25
N GLU A 37 -33.49 10.82 -10.52
CA GLU A 37 -33.44 10.75 -9.05
C GLU A 37 -32.03 11.11 -8.51
N PRO A 38 -31.74 12.38 -8.19
CA PRO A 38 -30.38 12.82 -7.80
C PRO A 38 -29.85 12.17 -6.52
N LYS A 39 -30.76 11.78 -5.63
CA LYS A 39 -30.43 11.06 -4.39
C LYS A 39 -30.04 9.59 -4.62
N ARG A 40 -30.22 9.09 -5.85
CA ARG A 40 -30.00 7.69 -6.21
C ARG A 40 -28.85 7.57 -7.19
N GLN A 41 -27.66 7.94 -6.72
CA GLN A 41 -26.47 7.88 -7.52
C GLN A 41 -26.00 6.42 -7.73
N PRO A 42 -25.35 6.11 -8.86
CA PRO A 42 -24.72 4.80 -9.06
C PRO A 42 -23.61 4.58 -8.03
N TYR A 43 -23.33 3.31 -7.71
CA TYR A 43 -22.08 2.93 -7.05
C TYR A 43 -20.87 3.35 -7.92
N ARG A 44 -19.73 3.64 -7.27
CA ARG A 44 -18.50 4.13 -7.95
C ARG A 44 -18.11 3.29 -9.17
N ARG A 45 -18.23 1.96 -9.11
CA ARG A 45 -17.97 1.06 -10.26
C ARG A 45 -18.83 1.38 -11.49
N PHE A 46 -20.10 1.73 -11.29
CA PHE A 46 -21.03 2.06 -12.37
C PHE A 46 -20.85 3.50 -12.85
N LYS A 47 -20.48 4.44 -11.96
CA LYS A 47 -20.07 5.79 -12.36
C LYS A 47 -18.87 5.74 -13.30
N TYR A 48 -17.84 4.97 -12.94
CA TYR A 48 -16.66 4.75 -13.77
C TYR A 48 -17.00 4.09 -15.10
N ALA A 49 -17.77 2.99 -15.08
CA ALA A 49 -18.14 2.28 -16.29
C ALA A 49 -19.00 3.14 -17.23
N ALA A 50 -19.93 3.94 -16.70
CA ALA A 50 -20.73 4.86 -17.50
C ALA A 50 -19.89 6.00 -18.08
N ALA A 51 -19.00 6.62 -17.29
CA ALA A 51 -18.07 7.66 -17.77
C ALA A 51 -17.17 7.14 -18.88
N SER A 52 -16.61 5.93 -18.71
CA SER A 52 -15.81 5.25 -19.74
C SER A 52 -16.65 4.93 -20.99
N LEU A 53 -17.86 4.41 -20.84
CA LEU A 53 -18.75 4.10 -21.97
C LEU A 53 -19.12 5.34 -22.77
N LEU A 54 -19.38 6.45 -22.09
CA LEU A 54 -19.79 7.72 -22.68
C LEU A 54 -18.60 8.63 -23.04
N GLN A 55 -17.36 8.16 -22.85
CA GLN A 55 -16.12 8.88 -23.19
C GLN A 55 -16.06 10.29 -22.58
N CYS A 56 -16.50 10.44 -21.34
CA CYS A 56 -16.49 11.71 -20.62
C CYS A 56 -15.93 11.53 -19.20
N GLU A 57 -15.58 12.66 -18.56
CA GLU A 57 -15.09 12.66 -17.18
C GLU A 57 -16.22 12.30 -16.19
N MET A 58 -15.88 11.54 -15.14
CA MET A 58 -16.84 11.16 -14.11
C MET A 58 -17.41 12.39 -13.39
N SER A 59 -16.57 13.39 -13.13
CA SER A 59 -16.91 14.69 -12.52
C SER A 59 -17.80 15.56 -13.42
N TYR A 60 -17.73 15.37 -14.74
CA TYR A 60 -18.69 15.97 -15.65
C TYR A 60 -20.07 15.40 -15.40
N LEU A 61 -20.22 14.07 -15.37
CA LEU A 61 -21.50 13.38 -15.14
C LEU A 61 -22.04 13.54 -13.71
N TRP A 62 -21.19 13.56 -12.69
CA TRP A 62 -21.55 13.72 -11.28
C TRP A 62 -20.69 14.82 -10.65
N PRO A 63 -21.20 16.07 -10.52
CA PRO A 63 -20.39 17.21 -10.06
C PRO A 63 -19.86 17.09 -8.63
N GLU A 64 -20.44 16.22 -7.79
CA GLU A 64 -19.91 15.96 -6.45
C GLU A 64 -18.65 15.07 -6.46
N GLU A 65 -18.37 14.42 -7.59
CA GLU A 65 -17.14 13.65 -7.79
C GLU A 65 -15.99 14.59 -8.15
N ARG A 66 -14.82 14.32 -7.58
CA ARG A 66 -13.59 15.04 -7.92
C ARG A 66 -13.18 14.74 -9.36
N THR A 67 -12.66 15.75 -10.02
CA THR A 67 -12.03 15.64 -11.33
C THR A 67 -10.74 14.81 -11.23
N SER A 68 -10.35 14.16 -12.33
CA SER A 68 -9.05 13.48 -12.41
C SER A 68 -7.87 14.41 -12.10
N ALA A 69 -8.00 15.71 -12.43
CA ALA A 69 -7.01 16.73 -12.10
C ALA A 69 -6.91 16.98 -10.59
N GLU A 70 -8.04 17.16 -9.89
CA GLU A 70 -8.06 17.34 -8.43
C GLU A 70 -7.53 16.12 -7.68
N VAL A 71 -7.84 14.91 -8.16
CA VAL A 71 -7.29 13.66 -7.59
C VAL A 71 -5.77 13.61 -7.78
N THR A 72 -5.29 13.95 -8.98
CA THR A 72 -3.86 13.99 -9.29
C THR A 72 -3.12 15.04 -8.46
N GLU A 73 -3.71 16.22 -8.27
CA GLU A 73 -3.14 17.30 -7.47
C GLU A 73 -2.99 16.88 -5.99
N ALA A 74 -4.00 16.24 -5.42
CA ALA A 74 -3.89 15.70 -4.07
C ALA A 74 -2.80 14.61 -3.98
N GLY A 75 -2.75 13.68 -4.95
CA GLY A 75 -1.69 12.67 -5.00
C GLY A 75 -0.29 13.28 -5.10
N ASN A 76 -0.12 14.37 -5.85
CA ASN A 76 1.14 15.10 -5.92
C ASN A 76 1.49 15.77 -4.59
N ALA A 77 0.51 16.26 -3.84
CA ALA A 77 0.71 16.83 -2.51
C ALA A 77 1.00 15.77 -1.41
N GLU A 78 0.64 14.49 -1.65
CA GLU A 78 1.06 13.37 -0.82
C GLU A 78 2.54 13.01 -1.03
N LEU A 79 3.08 13.24 -2.22
CA LEU A 79 4.49 12.96 -2.53
C LEU A 79 5.41 14.06 -1.97
N VAL A 80 6.04 13.77 -0.84
CA VAL A 80 7.03 14.66 -0.21
C VAL A 80 8.32 14.68 -1.03
N GLN A 81 8.81 13.51 -1.43
CA GLN A 81 10.06 13.37 -2.16
C GLN A 81 10.10 12.04 -2.92
N LEU A 82 10.60 12.08 -4.17
CA LEU A 82 11.02 10.89 -4.90
C LEU A 82 12.54 10.79 -4.85
N TYR A 83 13.05 9.65 -4.38
CA TYR A 83 14.45 9.28 -4.48
C TYR A 83 14.64 8.30 -5.64
N PRO A 84 15.57 8.56 -6.57
CA PRO A 84 15.78 7.71 -7.74
C PRO A 84 16.25 6.30 -7.37
N HIS A 85 16.95 6.15 -6.24
CA HIS A 85 17.28 4.86 -5.66
C HIS A 85 17.47 4.94 -4.14
N ARG A 86 17.24 3.83 -3.42
CA ARG A 86 17.31 3.78 -1.95
C ARG A 86 18.67 4.21 -1.40
N SER A 87 19.78 3.94 -2.09
CA SER A 87 21.12 4.28 -1.59
C SER A 87 21.40 5.79 -1.48
N VAL A 88 20.57 6.66 -2.08
CA VAL A 88 20.66 8.12 -1.88
C VAL A 88 19.68 8.64 -0.82
N VAL A 89 18.85 7.77 -0.25
CA VAL A 89 18.02 8.15 0.90
C VAL A 89 18.95 8.38 2.10
N PRO A 90 18.89 9.53 2.78
CA PRO A 90 19.73 9.77 3.94
C PRO A 90 19.51 8.71 5.02
N ASN A 91 20.57 8.05 5.49
CA ASN A 91 20.45 6.97 6.49
C ASN A 91 19.69 7.40 7.75
N ARG A 92 19.78 8.68 8.14
CA ARG A 92 19.06 9.23 9.30
C ARG A 92 17.56 9.34 9.10
N LEU A 93 17.07 9.37 7.85
CA LEU A 93 15.64 9.55 7.57
C LEU A 93 14.81 8.41 8.15
N TRP A 94 15.31 7.18 8.08
CA TRP A 94 14.60 5.98 8.54
C TRP A 94 14.35 5.95 10.06
N PRO A 95 15.37 6.05 10.94
CA PRO A 95 15.12 6.14 12.37
C PRO A 95 14.36 7.42 12.74
N GLN A 96 14.54 8.54 12.02
CA GLN A 96 13.78 9.77 12.27
C GLN A 96 12.29 9.65 11.97
N LEU A 97 11.93 8.97 10.88
CA LEU A 97 10.54 8.64 10.55
C LEU A 97 9.87 7.95 11.74
N TYR A 98 10.50 6.89 12.25
CA TYR A 98 9.96 6.11 13.38
C TYR A 98 10.02 6.85 14.71
N ALA A 99 11.04 7.67 14.95
CA ALA A 99 11.17 8.46 16.18
C ALA A 99 10.00 9.44 16.37
N ARG A 100 9.32 9.85 15.30
CA ARG A 100 8.15 10.73 15.34
C ARG A 100 6.83 9.99 15.58
N ALA A 101 6.80 8.66 15.47
CA ALA A 101 5.58 7.88 15.63
C ALA A 101 4.96 8.04 17.02
N THR A 102 3.64 8.22 17.07
CA THR A 102 2.85 8.39 18.30
C THR A 102 1.69 7.41 18.41
N ARG A 103 1.20 6.87 17.28
CA ARG A 103 0.06 5.94 17.25
C ARG A 103 0.46 4.53 16.89
N HIS A 104 1.32 4.33 15.88
CA HIS A 104 1.90 3.03 15.52
C HIS A 104 2.99 3.19 14.46
N PHE A 105 3.78 2.14 14.24
CA PHE A 105 4.58 2.03 13.02
C PHE A 105 4.74 0.60 12.50
N ASP A 106 4.97 0.49 11.20
CA ASP A 106 4.96 -0.75 10.42
C ASP A 106 6.26 -0.89 9.60
N VAL A 107 6.82 -2.09 9.59
CA VAL A 107 7.92 -2.50 8.71
C VAL A 107 7.45 -3.69 7.88
N LEU A 108 7.22 -3.50 6.59
CA LEU A 108 6.85 -4.55 5.64
C LEU A 108 7.96 -4.76 4.61
N VAL A 109 8.67 -5.88 4.73
CA VAL A 109 9.87 -6.19 3.92
C VAL A 109 10.01 -7.69 3.74
N TYR A 110 10.78 -8.15 2.75
CA TYR A 110 11.30 -9.51 2.85
C TYR A 110 12.36 -9.61 3.95
N SER A 111 13.48 -8.89 3.82
CA SER A 111 14.53 -8.87 4.86
C SER A 111 14.72 -7.50 5.53
N GLY A 112 14.67 -6.40 4.77
CA GLY A 112 15.02 -5.08 5.29
C GLY A 112 16.40 -5.03 5.94
N PHE A 113 17.33 -5.90 5.50
CA PHE A 113 18.50 -6.32 6.27
C PHE A 113 19.32 -5.17 6.88
N TRP A 114 19.60 -4.13 6.10
CA TRP A 114 20.37 -2.96 6.53
C TRP A 114 19.75 -2.23 7.75
N LEU A 115 18.42 -2.20 7.85
CA LEU A 115 17.72 -1.56 8.97
C LEU A 115 17.88 -2.37 10.26
N THR A 116 18.05 -3.69 10.12
CA THR A 116 18.28 -4.59 11.25
C THR A 116 19.64 -4.39 11.91
N GLU A 117 20.59 -3.76 11.20
CA GLU A 117 21.94 -3.46 11.69
C GLU A 117 22.06 -2.03 12.24
N ASP A 118 21.01 -1.21 12.10
CA ASP A 118 21.01 0.19 12.55
C ASP A 118 20.68 0.29 14.06
N ALA A 119 21.71 0.57 14.86
CA ALA A 119 21.57 0.74 16.30
C ALA A 119 20.60 1.87 16.69
N ALA A 120 20.49 2.94 15.90
CA ALA A 120 19.56 4.03 16.16
C ALA A 120 18.11 3.56 15.97
N PHE A 121 17.85 2.75 14.94
CA PHE A 121 16.53 2.15 14.74
C PHE A 121 16.14 1.22 15.89
N HIS A 122 17.04 0.35 16.35
CA HIS A 122 16.80 -0.52 17.51
C HIS A 122 16.46 0.27 18.76
N GLN A 123 17.17 1.38 19.00
CA GLN A 123 16.90 2.26 20.13
C GLN A 123 15.50 2.89 20.01
N VAL A 124 15.12 3.38 18.83
CA VAL A 124 13.77 3.92 18.58
C VAL A 124 12.69 2.86 18.85
N VAL A 125 12.86 1.61 18.41
CA VAL A 125 11.87 0.55 18.67
C VAL A 125 11.67 0.33 20.17
N LYS A 126 12.77 0.28 20.95
CA LYS A 126 12.71 0.12 22.42
C LYS A 126 12.01 1.29 23.09
N GLU A 127 12.32 2.51 22.68
CA GLU A 127 11.68 3.73 23.20
C GLU A 127 10.18 3.77 22.88
N LYS A 128 9.79 3.41 21.65
CA LYS A 128 8.39 3.37 21.23
C LYS A 128 7.59 2.28 21.94
N SER A 129 8.18 1.10 22.11
CA SER A 129 7.61 0.03 22.93
C SER A 129 7.40 0.49 24.38
N ALA A 130 8.40 1.12 25.00
CA ALA A 130 8.29 1.63 26.36
C ALA A 130 7.23 2.74 26.50
N ALA A 131 7.01 3.53 25.45
CA ALA A 131 5.96 4.54 25.36
C ALA A 131 4.56 3.96 25.02
N GLY A 132 4.44 2.65 24.82
CA GLY A 132 3.17 1.98 24.50
C GLY A 132 2.72 2.14 23.05
N VAL A 133 3.60 2.57 22.14
CA VAL A 133 3.31 2.67 20.71
C VAL A 133 3.41 1.26 20.09
N PRO A 134 2.35 0.73 19.46
CA PRO A 134 2.39 -0.53 18.73
C PRO A 134 3.41 -0.51 17.58
N VAL A 135 4.15 -1.61 17.46
CA VAL A 135 5.19 -1.81 16.44
C VAL A 135 4.95 -3.13 15.73
N ARG A 136 4.80 -3.08 14.41
CA ARG A 136 4.49 -4.25 13.58
C ARG A 136 5.61 -4.54 12.60
N PHE A 137 6.25 -5.69 12.76
CA PHE A 137 7.22 -6.21 11.81
C PHE A 137 6.59 -7.32 10.97
N MET A 138 6.66 -7.19 9.65
CA MET A 138 6.27 -8.20 8.68
C MET A 138 7.51 -8.49 7.82
N LEU A 139 8.12 -9.65 8.06
CA LEU A 139 9.25 -10.15 7.28
C LEU A 139 8.77 -11.25 6.34
N GLY A 140 9.49 -11.46 5.24
CA GLY A 140 9.18 -12.56 4.32
C GLY A 140 9.34 -13.89 5.02
N ASP A 141 8.45 -14.84 4.75
CA ASP A 141 8.67 -16.22 5.18
C ASP A 141 9.83 -16.82 4.37
N PRO A 142 10.96 -17.20 5.00
CA PRO A 142 12.13 -17.74 4.32
C PRO A 142 11.85 -18.97 3.46
N ASP A 143 10.79 -19.72 3.76
CA ASP A 143 10.44 -20.97 3.07
C ASP A 143 9.30 -20.76 2.04
N SER A 144 8.86 -19.52 1.84
CA SER A 144 7.83 -19.19 0.85
C SER A 144 8.35 -19.14 -0.59
N ALA A 145 7.48 -19.52 -1.53
CA ALA A 145 7.75 -19.40 -2.96
C ALA A 145 8.03 -17.95 -3.39
N ALA A 146 7.35 -16.97 -2.78
CA ALA A 146 7.51 -15.55 -3.12
C ALA A 146 8.93 -15.03 -2.80
N VAL A 147 9.50 -15.46 -1.66
CA VAL A 147 10.90 -15.17 -1.29
C VAL A 147 11.88 -15.86 -2.24
N ALA A 148 11.62 -17.13 -2.59
CA ALA A 148 12.47 -17.88 -3.52
C ALA A 148 12.50 -17.24 -4.92
N VAL A 149 11.34 -16.83 -5.45
CA VAL A 149 11.22 -16.11 -6.73
C VAL A 149 12.01 -14.81 -6.69
N ARG A 150 11.81 -13.98 -5.66
CA ARG A 150 12.56 -12.72 -5.54
C ARG A 150 14.07 -12.93 -5.46
N GLY A 151 14.50 -13.97 -4.74
CA GLY A 151 15.90 -14.37 -4.70
C GLY A 151 16.46 -14.67 -6.09
N GLY A 152 15.73 -15.47 -6.88
CA GLY A 152 16.07 -15.75 -8.28
C GLY A 152 16.12 -14.49 -9.15
N ASP A 153 15.07 -13.67 -9.10
CA ASP A 153 14.95 -12.45 -9.91
C ASP A 153 16.08 -11.46 -9.65
N GLU A 154 16.48 -11.25 -8.39
CA GLU A 154 17.59 -10.34 -8.04
C GLU A 154 18.99 -10.95 -8.27
N GLY A 155 19.10 -12.21 -8.71
CA GLY A 155 20.37 -12.92 -8.82
C GLY A 155 21.01 -13.29 -7.47
N ILE A 156 20.25 -13.21 -6.38
CA ILE A 156 20.67 -13.55 -5.01
C ILE A 156 20.51 -15.06 -4.74
N GLY A 157 19.56 -15.71 -5.42
CA GLY A 157 19.18 -17.09 -5.20
C GLY A 157 18.72 -17.37 -3.76
N GLY A 158 19.04 -18.57 -3.26
CA GLY A 158 18.67 -19.02 -1.91
C GLY A 158 19.22 -18.15 -0.77
N ALA A 159 20.21 -17.30 -1.02
CA ALA A 159 20.75 -16.38 -0.02
C ALA A 159 19.72 -15.33 0.45
N MET A 160 18.62 -15.12 -0.29
CA MET A 160 17.53 -14.25 0.18
C MET A 160 16.92 -14.80 1.47
N ALA A 161 16.61 -16.10 1.51
CA ALA A 161 16.07 -16.75 2.69
C ALA A 161 17.05 -16.68 3.86
N SER A 162 18.36 -16.83 3.61
CA SER A 162 19.39 -16.64 4.64
C SER A 162 19.45 -15.20 5.17
N LYS A 163 19.30 -14.20 4.31
CA LYS A 163 19.25 -12.78 4.72
C LYS A 163 18.07 -12.50 5.65
N ILE A 164 16.92 -13.11 5.40
CA ILE A 164 15.74 -12.98 6.27
C ILE A 164 16.02 -13.62 7.64
N ARG A 165 16.56 -14.85 7.66
CA ARG A 165 16.93 -15.52 8.92
C ARG A 165 17.90 -14.67 9.74
N ASN A 166 18.91 -14.08 9.10
CA ASN A 166 19.85 -13.18 9.77
C ASN A 166 19.18 -11.89 10.26
N ALA A 167 18.27 -11.31 9.48
CA ALA A 167 17.49 -10.13 9.91
C ALA A 167 16.70 -10.40 11.20
N LEU A 168 16.07 -11.58 11.31
CA LEU A 168 15.34 -11.99 12.52
C LEU A 168 16.28 -12.17 13.72
N VAL A 169 17.46 -12.76 13.51
CA VAL A 169 18.49 -12.89 14.57
C VAL A 169 18.96 -11.52 15.04
N ASN A 170 19.20 -10.58 14.11
CA ASN A 170 19.57 -9.22 14.47
C ASN A 170 18.48 -8.56 15.34
N TYR A 171 17.21 -8.80 15.03
CA TYR A 171 16.08 -8.30 15.83
C TYR A 171 15.81 -9.07 17.14
N ALA A 172 16.58 -10.10 17.50
CA ALA A 172 16.38 -10.86 18.74
C ALA A 172 16.13 -10.00 20.00
N PRO A 173 16.86 -8.87 20.23
CA PRO A 173 16.63 -8.03 21.41
C PRO A 173 15.29 -7.27 21.42
N LEU A 174 14.53 -7.29 20.31
CA LEU A 174 13.23 -6.62 20.17
C LEU A 174 12.05 -7.58 20.38
N PHE A 175 12.27 -8.89 20.31
CA PHE A 175 11.24 -9.88 20.59
C PHE A 175 10.81 -9.84 22.07
N GLY A 176 9.51 -9.95 22.31
CA GLY A 176 8.94 -9.93 23.67
C GLY A 176 8.82 -8.53 24.31
N LEU A 177 9.26 -7.48 23.62
CA LEU A 177 9.01 -6.11 24.05
C LEU A 177 7.49 -5.80 23.99
N PRO A 178 6.93 -5.07 24.97
CA PRO A 178 5.51 -4.72 24.97
C PRO A 178 5.09 -3.99 23.68
N GLY A 179 4.02 -4.47 23.03
CA GLY A 179 3.50 -3.85 21.81
C GLY A 179 4.35 -4.06 20.55
N VAL A 180 5.44 -4.83 20.61
CA VAL A 180 6.25 -5.20 19.44
C VAL A 180 5.85 -6.60 18.98
N GLU A 181 5.36 -6.70 17.75
CA GLU A 181 4.91 -7.95 17.16
C GLU A 181 5.63 -8.24 15.84
N PHE A 182 6.07 -9.48 15.67
CA PHE A 182 6.71 -9.99 14.46
C PHE A 182 5.80 -11.01 13.78
N ARG A 183 5.67 -10.89 12.46
CA ARG A 183 4.98 -11.86 11.60
C ARG A 183 5.82 -12.21 10.38
N LEU A 184 5.61 -13.42 9.87
CA LEU A 184 6.11 -13.87 8.57
C LEU A 184 5.00 -13.88 7.53
N HIS A 185 5.27 -13.34 6.34
CA HIS A 185 4.31 -13.30 5.24
C HIS A 185 4.85 -14.02 3.99
N SER A 186 3.94 -14.66 3.25
CA SER A 186 4.25 -15.36 1.98
C SER A 186 3.78 -14.59 0.74
N THR A 187 3.40 -13.33 0.91
CA THR A 187 2.88 -12.47 -0.17
C THR A 187 4.00 -12.02 -1.11
N THR A 188 3.70 -11.98 -2.41
CA THR A 188 4.54 -11.27 -3.39
C THR A 188 4.57 -9.78 -3.05
N LEU A 189 5.75 -9.25 -2.76
CA LEU A 189 5.93 -7.82 -2.52
C LEU A 189 6.28 -7.07 -3.81
N TYR A 190 5.56 -5.98 -4.06
CA TYR A 190 5.89 -5.00 -5.09
C TYR A 190 6.69 -3.81 -4.52
N ASN A 191 6.59 -3.61 -3.20
CA ASN A 191 7.27 -2.55 -2.47
C ASN A 191 7.65 -3.09 -1.09
N SER A 192 8.78 -2.62 -0.59
CA SER A 192 9.07 -2.64 0.85
C SER A 192 8.53 -1.34 1.45
N ILE A 193 7.70 -1.41 2.48
CA ILE A 193 7.00 -0.24 3.04
C ILE A 193 7.41 -0.03 4.49
N TYR A 194 7.73 1.21 4.82
CA TYR A 194 8.19 1.66 6.13
C TYR A 194 7.27 2.80 6.54
N ARG A 195 6.31 2.56 7.44
CA ARG A 195 5.26 3.53 7.79
C ARG A 195 5.34 3.90 9.26
N ALA A 196 5.24 5.18 9.57
CA ALA A 196 5.03 5.69 10.91
C ALA A 196 3.83 6.63 10.88
N ASP A 197 2.76 6.30 11.60
CA ASP A 197 1.54 7.10 11.65
C ASP A 197 0.97 7.44 10.25
N ASP A 198 1.12 8.71 9.84
CA ASP A 198 0.63 9.34 8.60
C ASP A 198 1.79 9.65 7.62
N GLU A 199 2.96 9.05 7.80
CA GLU A 199 4.13 9.22 6.94
C GLU A 199 4.71 7.85 6.58
N MET A 200 5.15 7.65 5.33
CA MET A 200 5.76 6.39 4.91
C MET A 200 6.82 6.56 3.82
N LEU A 201 7.74 5.60 3.79
CA LEU A 201 8.68 5.38 2.69
C LEU A 201 8.30 4.08 1.98
N ALA A 202 7.93 4.18 0.71
CA ALA A 202 7.64 3.03 -0.15
C ALA A 202 8.84 2.81 -1.09
N ASN A 203 9.64 1.78 -0.82
CA ASN A 203 10.75 1.39 -1.65
C ASN A 203 10.27 0.39 -2.71
N GLY A 204 10.12 0.87 -3.94
CA GLY A 204 9.65 0.10 -5.08
C GLY A 204 10.59 -1.04 -5.43
N HIS A 205 10.05 -2.15 -5.92
CA HIS A 205 10.84 -3.27 -6.41
C HIS A 205 10.94 -3.17 -7.93
N LEU A 206 12.16 -3.18 -8.44
CA LEU A 206 12.45 -3.31 -9.86
C LEU A 206 12.85 -4.77 -10.15
N TYR A 207 12.37 -5.33 -11.25
CA TYR A 207 12.74 -6.68 -11.68
C TYR A 207 14.23 -6.72 -12.04
N GLY A 208 14.96 -7.74 -11.57
CA GLY A 208 16.40 -7.85 -11.84
C GLY A 208 17.30 -6.90 -11.04
N VAL A 209 16.73 -6.04 -10.18
CA VAL A 209 17.48 -4.96 -9.51
C VAL A 209 17.34 -5.11 -7.99
N GLY A 210 18.49 -5.11 -7.32
CA GLY A 210 18.55 -5.15 -5.86
C GLY A 210 17.89 -3.91 -5.24
N ALA A 211 17.21 -4.11 -4.11
CA ALA A 211 16.40 -3.06 -3.46
C ALA A 211 17.14 -1.73 -3.18
N TYR A 212 18.47 -1.77 -3.03
CA TYR A 212 19.29 -0.56 -2.80
C TYR A 212 19.39 0.37 -4.01
N MET A 213 19.19 -0.15 -5.24
CA MET A 213 19.17 0.60 -6.50
C MET A 213 17.75 0.93 -6.98
N ALA A 214 16.73 0.54 -6.23
CA ALA A 214 15.33 0.74 -6.60
C ALA A 214 14.78 2.02 -5.95
N PRO A 215 13.78 2.70 -6.56
CA PRO A 215 13.32 4.01 -6.14
C PRO A 215 12.64 3.97 -4.77
N VAL A 216 12.57 5.13 -4.12
CA VAL A 216 11.82 5.31 -2.86
C VAL A 216 10.91 6.51 -2.98
N LEU A 217 9.62 6.31 -2.73
CA LEU A 217 8.63 7.36 -2.58
C LEU A 217 8.51 7.69 -1.10
N HIS A 218 8.69 8.97 -0.75
CA HIS A 218 8.35 9.50 0.56
C HIS A 218 6.97 10.13 0.48
N ILE A 219 6.03 9.53 1.19
CA ILE A 219 4.61 9.82 1.10
C ILE A 219 4.12 10.29 2.48
N GLN A 220 3.35 11.37 2.51
CA GLN A 220 2.60 11.81 3.68
C GLN A 220 1.11 11.70 3.41
N ARG A 221 0.33 11.43 4.45
CA ARG A 221 -1.12 11.44 4.37
C ARG A 221 -1.62 12.88 4.37
N ILE A 222 -2.50 13.22 3.43
CA ILE A 222 -3.21 14.50 3.41
C ILE A 222 -4.72 14.28 3.31
N PRO A 223 -5.56 15.21 3.80
CA PRO A 223 -7.00 15.16 3.56
C PRO A 223 -7.32 15.15 2.05
N GLY A 224 -8.11 14.17 1.60
CA GLY A 224 -8.43 14.00 0.18
C GLY A 224 -7.30 13.34 -0.64
N GLY A 225 -6.21 12.93 -0.01
CA GLY A 225 -5.26 11.99 -0.61
C GLY A 225 -5.86 10.60 -0.76
N GLU A 226 -5.42 9.85 -1.76
CA GLU A 226 -5.80 8.45 -1.97
C GLU A 226 -4.57 7.52 -1.98
N LEU A 227 -3.37 8.05 -2.24
CA LEU A 227 -2.14 7.27 -2.40
C LEU A 227 -1.67 6.65 -1.08
N PHE A 228 -1.60 7.44 -0.01
CA PHE A 228 -1.18 6.96 1.30
C PHE A 228 -2.13 5.87 1.81
N ASP A 229 -3.44 6.13 1.73
CA ASP A 229 -4.46 5.21 2.24
C ASP A 229 -4.47 3.88 1.46
N ALA A 230 -4.21 3.90 0.16
CA ALA A 230 -4.05 2.68 -0.65
C ALA A 230 -2.86 1.82 -0.18
N TYR A 231 -1.70 2.43 0.09
CA TYR A 231 -0.56 1.71 0.66
C TYR A 231 -0.83 1.22 2.08
N ALA A 232 -1.46 2.03 2.92
CA ALA A 232 -1.81 1.66 4.29
C ALA A 232 -2.77 0.44 4.30
N GLU A 233 -3.78 0.43 3.43
CA GLU A 233 -4.68 -0.73 3.27
C GLU A 233 -3.94 -1.97 2.77
N SER A 234 -2.93 -1.81 1.91
CA SER A 234 -2.09 -2.94 1.47
C SER A 234 -1.29 -3.56 2.62
N ILE A 235 -0.81 -2.73 3.57
CA ILE A 235 -0.12 -3.21 4.79
C ILE A 235 -1.10 -4.04 5.64
N GLU A 236 -2.33 -3.56 5.85
CA GLU A 236 -3.33 -4.30 6.66
C GLU A 236 -3.65 -5.67 6.04
N ARG A 237 -3.83 -5.74 4.71
CA ARG A 237 -4.06 -7.03 4.02
C ARG A 237 -2.92 -8.04 4.24
N VAL A 238 -1.67 -7.57 4.21
CA VAL A 238 -0.53 -8.43 4.51
C VAL A 238 -0.51 -8.81 5.99
N TRP A 239 -0.72 -7.85 6.88
CA TRP A 239 -0.76 -8.08 8.32
C TRP A 239 -1.76 -9.16 8.72
N GLU A 240 -3.00 -9.07 8.23
CA GLU A 240 -4.11 -9.99 8.54
C GLU A 240 -3.81 -11.44 8.13
N THR A 241 -3.01 -11.64 7.07
CA THR A 241 -2.68 -12.96 6.53
C THR A 241 -1.32 -13.49 6.98
N ALA A 242 -0.47 -12.62 7.54
CA ALA A 242 0.85 -12.98 8.03
C ALA A 242 0.77 -13.81 9.32
N ARG A 243 1.68 -14.79 9.45
CA ARG A 243 1.75 -15.70 10.60
C ARG A 243 2.58 -15.07 11.72
N PRO A 244 2.05 -14.94 12.95
CA PRO A 244 2.83 -14.44 14.08
C PRO A 244 3.97 -15.38 14.45
N ILE A 245 5.09 -14.79 14.89
CA ILE A 245 6.26 -15.49 15.41
C ILE A 245 6.67 -14.91 16.76
N SER A 246 7.07 -15.79 17.68
CA SER A 246 7.41 -15.42 19.05
C SER A 246 8.91 -15.35 19.32
N SER A 247 9.73 -15.89 18.41
CA SER A 247 11.19 -15.83 18.49
C SER A 247 11.83 -15.81 17.10
N PRO A 248 13.11 -15.40 16.97
CA PRO A 248 13.83 -15.43 15.69
C PRO A 248 13.90 -16.80 15.02
N THR A 249 13.75 -17.89 15.80
CA THR A 249 13.84 -19.27 15.34
C THR A 249 12.48 -19.92 15.07
N ASP A 250 11.38 -19.20 15.33
CA ASP A 250 10.00 -19.64 15.12
C ASP A 250 9.60 -19.54 13.62
N LEU A 251 10.42 -20.13 12.76
CA LEU A 251 10.25 -20.06 11.31
C LEU A 251 9.19 -21.03 10.78
N GLY A 252 8.73 -21.96 11.61
CA GLY A 252 7.80 -23.01 11.19
C GLY A 252 8.49 -24.02 10.28
N GLY A 253 8.97 -25.12 10.85
CA GLY A 253 9.19 -26.34 10.09
C GLY A 253 7.90 -27.14 10.09
N SER A 254 7.56 -27.78 8.98
CA SER A 254 6.58 -28.86 9.00
C SER A 254 6.91 -29.80 10.18
N SER A 255 6.01 -29.87 11.15
CA SER A 255 5.76 -31.14 11.80
C SER A 255 5.14 -32.04 10.74
N ALA A 256 5.89 -33.10 10.40
CA ALA A 256 5.62 -34.17 9.41
C ALA A 256 6.00 -33.87 7.95
#